data_AF-A0A7S9GWG4-F1
#
_entry.id   AF-A0A7S9GWG4-F1
#
_cell.length_a   1.000
_cell.length_b   1.000
_cell.length_c   1.000
_cell.angle_alpha   90.00
_cell.angle_beta   90.00
_cell.angle_gamma   90.00
#
_symmetry.space_group_name_H-M   'P 1'
#
loop_
_entity.id
_entity.type
_entity.pdbx_description
1 polymer ?
#
loop_
_entity_poly.entity_id
_entity_poly.type
_entity_poly.pdbx_seq_one_letter_code
_entity_poly.pdbx_strand_id
1 'polypeptide(L)' 'MAISKTSPAFSITRKRRKSFPSETHVKRGHRIVHGDVELSEKLGRNDLCPCGSGRRFQGLLHAGWGV' A
#
# COMPACT_ATOMS: atom_id res chain seq x y z
N MET A 1 -25.85 13.34 31.92
CA MET A 1 -25.37 13.13 30.53
C MET A 1 -24.84 11.71 30.43
N ALA A 2 -25.47 10.84 29.64
CA ALA A 2 -25.07 9.44 29.53
C ALA A 2 -23.89 9.30 28.56
N ILE A 3 -22.74 8.87 29.07
CA ILE A 3 -21.55 8.57 28.27
C ILE A 3 -21.72 7.16 27.70
N SER A 4 -21.80 7.03 26.37
CA SER A 4 -21.91 5.75 25.69
C SER A 4 -20.64 4.92 25.88
N LYS A 5 -20.76 3.74 26.51
CA LYS A 5 -19.65 2.85 26.91
C LYS A 5 -19.05 2.01 25.77
N THR A 6 -19.29 2.35 24.52
CA THR A 6 -18.84 1.57 23.37
C THR A 6 -17.90 2.39 22.50
N SER A 7 -16.64 2.52 22.93
CA SER A 7 -15.56 2.86 22.02
C SER A 7 -15.07 1.54 21.40
N PRO A 8 -15.39 1.24 20.13
CA PRO A 8 -14.97 -0.02 19.53
C PRO A 8 -13.45 -0.03 19.38
N ALA A 9 -12.83 -1.17 19.72
CA ALA A 9 -11.37 -1.38 19.61
C ALA A 9 -10.82 -1.13 18.19
N PHE A 10 -11.68 -1.22 17.17
CA PHE A 10 -11.38 -0.85 15.79
C PHE A 10 -12.42 0.13 15.26
N SER A 11 -11.98 1.11 14.47
CA SER A 11 -12.88 2.04 13.78
C SER A 11 -13.48 1.38 12.54
N ILE A 12 -14.80 1.53 12.35
CA ILE A 12 -15.48 1.03 11.15
C ILE A 12 -15.05 1.90 9.96
N THR A 13 -14.18 1.36 9.10
CA THR A 13 -13.79 2.05 7.86
C THR A 13 -14.80 1.74 6.75
N ARG A 14 -15.62 2.71 6.34
CA ARG A 14 -16.61 2.57 5.25
C ARG A 14 -15.97 2.65 3.86
N LYS A 15 -15.07 1.73 3.53
CA LYS A 15 -14.29 1.77 2.28
C LYS A 15 -15.15 1.86 1.01
N ARG A 16 -16.26 1.11 0.97
CA ARG A 16 -17.24 1.10 -0.14
C ARG A 16 -17.90 2.46 -0.39
N ARG A 17 -18.19 3.25 0.65
CA ARG A 17 -18.78 4.60 0.51
C ARG A 17 -17.75 5.66 0.14
N LYS A 18 -16.47 5.35 0.28
CA LYS A 18 -15.34 6.26 0.01
C LYS A 18 -14.61 5.94 -1.30
N SER A 19 -15.19 5.06 -2.13
CA SER A 19 -14.65 4.66 -3.43
C SER A 19 -13.15 4.29 -3.42
N PHE A 20 -12.67 3.65 -2.36
CA PHE A 20 -11.29 3.15 -2.36
C PHE A 20 -11.17 2.03 -3.40
N PRO A 21 -10.22 2.11 -4.34
CA PRO A 21 -9.99 1.02 -5.29
C PRO A 21 -9.60 -0.24 -4.53
N SER A 22 -10.11 -1.40 -4.95
CA SER A 22 -9.57 -2.67 -4.46
C SER A 22 -8.13 -2.81 -4.94
N GLU A 23 -7.29 -3.46 -4.16
CA GLU A 23 -5.86 -3.65 -4.44
C GLU A 23 -5.61 -4.24 -5.84
N THR A 24 -6.51 -5.12 -6.31
CA THR A 24 -6.53 -5.69 -7.66
C THR A 24 -6.78 -4.68 -8.79
N HIS A 25 -7.47 -3.56 -8.52
CA HIS A 25 -7.74 -2.50 -9.49
C HIS A 25 -6.80 -1.30 -9.32
N VAL A 26 -5.86 -1.35 -8.38
CA VAL A 26 -4.81 -0.33 -8.28
C VAL A 26 -3.85 -0.56 -9.45
N LYS A 27 -3.79 0.41 -10.35
CA LYS A 27 -2.93 0.33 -11.52
C LYS A 27 -1.46 0.42 -11.07
N ARG A 28 -0.60 -0.46 -11.61
CA ARG A 28 0.83 -0.55 -11.28
C ARG A 28 1.68 0.44 -12.11
N GLY A 29 2.91 0.66 -11.66
CA GLY A 29 3.93 1.49 -12.33
C GLY A 29 3.80 3.00 -12.12
N HIS A 30 4.77 3.73 -12.67
CA HIS A 30 4.84 5.20 -12.65
C HIS A 30 3.72 5.83 -13.46
N ARG A 31 3.01 6.80 -12.87
CA ARG A 31 1.85 7.45 -13.47
C ARG A 31 1.78 8.92 -13.10
N ILE A 32 1.27 9.73 -14.02
CA ILE A 32 0.88 11.12 -13.77
C ILE A 32 -0.63 11.21 -13.96
N VAL A 33 -1.35 11.61 -12.91
CA VAL A 33 -2.81 11.77 -12.91
C VAL A 33 -3.13 13.26 -12.79
N HIS A 34 -4.18 13.73 -13.46
CA HIS A 34 -4.57 15.16 -13.50
C HIS A 34 -3.50 16.13 -14.04
N GLY A 35 -2.42 15.61 -14.63
CA GLY A 35 -1.34 16.40 -15.25
C GLY A 35 -0.22 16.80 -14.30
N ASP A 36 -0.44 16.70 -12.99
CA ASP A 36 0.46 17.18 -11.94
C ASP A 36 0.65 16.19 -10.78
N VAL A 37 -0.22 15.19 -10.62
CA VAL A 37 -0.11 14.21 -9.53
C VAL A 37 0.71 13.00 -9.97
N GLU A 38 1.96 12.96 -9.57
CA GLU A 38 2.83 11.80 -9.75
C GLU A 38 2.52 10.70 -8.73
N LEU A 39 2.21 9.50 -9.23
CA LEU A 39 1.98 8.30 -8.46
C LEU A 39 3.10 7.30 -8.74
N SER A 40 3.91 7.01 -7.72
CA SER A 40 4.90 5.95 -7.73
C SER A 40 4.39 4.73 -6.95
N GLU A 41 4.50 3.54 -7.53
CA GLU A 41 4.22 2.29 -6.82
C GLU A 41 5.21 2.08 -5.66
N LYS A 42 4.69 1.85 -4.46
CA LYS A 42 5.49 1.47 -3.29
C LYS A 42 5.40 -0.03 -3.09
N LEU A 43 6.50 -0.74 -3.36
CA LEU A 43 6.62 -2.18 -3.04
C LEU A 43 6.61 -2.38 -1.52
N GLY A 44 5.70 -3.22 -1.06
CA GLY A 44 5.61 -3.71 0.30
C GLY A 44 6.73 -4.70 0.63
N ARG A 45 6.93 -4.95 1.93
CA ARG A 45 8.01 -5.82 2.46
C ARG A 45 7.97 -7.25 1.91
N ASN A 46 6.78 -7.77 1.66
CA ASN A 46 6.56 -9.14 1.18
C ASN A 46 6.38 -9.23 -0.34
N ASP A 47 6.39 -8.10 -1.05
CA ASP A 47 6.17 -8.11 -2.49
C ASP A 47 7.37 -8.74 -3.21
N LEU A 48 7.07 -9.45 -4.30
CA LEU A 48 8.10 -9.99 -5.16
C LEU A 48 8.87 -8.86 -5.82
N CYS A 49 10.19 -9.03 -5.93
CA CYS A 49 11.01 -8.06 -6.61
C CYS A 49 10.69 -8.04 -8.11
N PRO A 50 10.56 -6.84 -8.72
CA PRO A 50 10.31 -6.71 -10.15
C PRO A 50 11.45 -7.23 -11.05
N CYS A 51 12.62 -7.61 -10.50
CA CYS A 51 13.73 -8.16 -11.29
C CYS A 51 13.51 -9.60 -11.80
N GLY A 52 12.36 -10.22 -11.50
CA GLY A 52 12.01 -11.57 -11.99
C GLY A 52 12.70 -12.73 -11.26
N SER A 53 13.52 -12.46 -10.24
CA SER A 53 14.24 -13.48 -9.46
C SER A 53 13.36 -14.37 -8.56
N GLY A 54 12.08 -14.05 -8.41
CA GLY A 54 11.19 -14.70 -7.44
C GLY A 54 11.51 -14.38 -5.98
N ARG A 55 12.54 -13.57 -5.71
CA ARG A 55 12.90 -13.13 -4.35
C ARG A 55 12.02 -11.98 -3.91
N ARG A 56 11.77 -11.88 -2.60
CA ARG A 56 11.09 -10.71 -2.00
C ARG A 56 11.97 -9.46 -2.13
N PHE A 57 11.34 -8.31 -2.35
CA PHE A 57 12.01 -7.02 -2.54
C PHE A 57 12.97 -6.69 -1.39
N GLN A 58 12.57 -6.92 -0.13
CA GLN A 58 13.40 -6.63 1.04
C GLN A 58 14.69 -7.49 1.07
N GLY A 59 14.65 -8.72 0.57
CA GLY A 59 15.82 -9.60 0.51
C GLY A 59 16.89 -9.13 -0.48
N LEU A 60 16.57 -8.20 -1.38
CA LEU A 60 17.51 -7.60 -2.34
C LEU A 60 18.05 -6.24 -1.86
N LEU A 61 17.31 -5.52 -1.01
CA LEU A 61 17.74 -4.23 -0.46
C LEU A 61 18.98 -4.36 0.44
N HIS A 62 19.13 -5.47 1.16
CA HIS A 62 20.27 -5.70 2.06
C HIS A 62 21.55 -6.15 1.35
N ALA A 63 21.50 -6.45 0.03
CA ALA A 63 22.67 -6.91 -0.72
C ALA A 63 23.55 -5.75 -1.25
N GLY A 64 23.07 -4.50 -1.19
CA GLY A 64 23.77 -3.32 -1.71
C GLY A 64 24.41 -2.42 -0.65
N TRP A 65 24.19 -2.71 0.63
CA TRP A 65 24.78 -1.98 1.75
C TRP A 65 25.46 -3.00 2.64
N GLY A 66 26.72 -3.30 2.35
CA GLY A 66 27.53 -4.17 3.19
C GLY A 66 27.54 -3.62 4.62
N VAL A 67 26.84 -4.32 5.50
CA VAL A 67 27.00 -4.28 6.95
C VAL A 67 27.19 -5.70 7.45
#